data_AF-A0A147HSZ2-F1
#
_entry.id   AF-A0A147HSZ2-F1
#
_cell.length_a   1.000
_cell.length_b   1.000
_cell.length_c   1.000
_cell.angle_alpha   90.00
_cell.angle_beta   90.00
_cell.angle_gamma   90.00
#
_symmetry.space_group_name_H-M   'P 1'
#
loop_
_entity.id
_entity.type
_entity.pdbx_description
1 polymer ?
#
loop_
_entity_poly.entity_id
_entity_poly.type
_entity_poly.pdbx_seq_one_letter_code
_entity_poly.pdbx_strand_id
1 'polypeptide(L)'
;MDEQDITPRIDMRGFAADMAAMRAELSHGLGDAAELGARTVEGALLRAARTGKFGFEELKATALSVLDQIARAALRQGVGAIGNGGLAGLLGGLVSGLPGRATGGPVSPDRPYLVGERGPEVFVPTTSGRVETLAAVGGARDVRVAITINAGTGEAAGVLQRSSRQVARAVRAALAED
;
A
#
# COMPACT_ATOMS: atom_id res chain seq x y z
N MET A 1 48.52 -92.53 -4.11
CA MET A 1 48.44 -91.57 -3.00
C MET A 1 47.11 -90.86 -3.19
N ASP A 2 46.18 -91.13 -2.29
CA ASP A 2 44.75 -90.83 -2.48
C ASP A 2 44.46 -89.34 -2.38
N GLU A 3 43.77 -88.82 -3.41
CA GLU A 3 43.25 -87.47 -3.47
C GLU A 3 42.02 -87.41 -2.56
N GLN A 4 42.16 -86.79 -1.39
CA GLN A 4 41.06 -86.63 -0.45
C GLN A 4 40.14 -85.50 -0.93
N ASP A 5 38.99 -85.90 -1.45
CA ASP A 5 37.89 -85.03 -1.84
C ASP A 5 37.22 -84.46 -0.57
N ILE A 6 37.66 -83.28 -0.13
CA ILE A 6 37.07 -82.57 1.01
C ILE A 6 35.99 -81.64 0.46
N THR A 7 34.79 -82.16 0.25
CA THR A 7 33.63 -81.31 -0.03
C THR A 7 33.11 -80.71 1.29
N PRO A 8 33.08 -79.38 1.47
CA PRO A 8 32.53 -78.77 2.67
C PRO A 8 31.01 -78.99 2.73
N ARG A 9 30.56 -79.76 3.72
CA ARG A 9 29.14 -79.94 4.04
C ARG A 9 28.67 -78.71 4.82
N ILE A 10 27.94 -77.82 4.15
CA ILE A 10 27.36 -76.64 4.82
C ILE A 10 26.21 -77.10 5.73
N ASP A 11 26.36 -76.88 7.04
CA ASP A 11 25.32 -77.18 8.04
C ASP A 11 24.25 -76.08 8.04
N MET A 12 23.16 -76.35 7.33
CA MET A 12 22.01 -75.44 7.20
C MET A 12 21.22 -75.27 8.50
N ARG A 13 21.34 -76.20 9.47
CA ARG A 13 20.58 -76.13 10.73
C ARG A 13 21.19 -75.13 11.70
N GLY A 14 22.52 -75.11 11.79
CA GLY A 14 23.26 -74.10 12.55
C GLY A 14 22.99 -72.70 11.99
N PHE A 15 23.09 -72.56 10.67
CA PHE A 15 22.82 -71.28 9.99
C PHE A 15 21.39 -70.76 10.24
N ALA A 16 20.39 -71.63 10.22
CA ALA A 16 19.00 -71.23 10.50
C ALA A 16 18.81 -70.75 11.95
N ALA A 17 19.49 -71.37 12.91
CA ALA A 17 19.47 -70.96 14.32
C ALA A 17 20.15 -69.59 14.51
N ASP A 18 21.30 -69.38 13.88
CA ASP A 18 22.05 -68.13 13.94
C ASP A 18 21.27 -66.97 13.31
N MET A 19 20.61 -67.21 12.17
CA MET A 19 19.73 -66.22 11.53
C MET A 19 18.53 -65.86 12.42
N ALA A 20 17.99 -66.82 13.17
CA ALA A 20 16.91 -66.56 14.12
C ALA A 20 17.38 -65.71 15.31
N ALA A 21 18.59 -65.98 15.82
CA ALA A 21 19.20 -65.18 16.88
C ALA A 21 19.50 -63.74 16.40
N MET A 22 20.10 -63.60 15.22
CA MET A 22 20.40 -62.30 14.62
C MET A 22 19.13 -61.47 14.38
N ARG A 23 18.05 -62.12 13.92
CA ARG A 23 16.76 -61.46 13.75
C ARG A 23 16.17 -60.99 15.09
N ALA A 24 16.31 -61.80 16.14
CA ALA A 24 15.82 -61.44 17.47
C ALA A 24 16.55 -60.21 18.01
N GLU A 25 17.88 -60.20 17.96
CA GLU A 25 18.71 -59.06 18.37
C GLU A 25 18.39 -57.79 17.56
N LEU A 26 18.26 -57.93 16.23
CA LEU A 26 17.91 -56.80 15.37
C LEU A 26 16.53 -56.23 15.69
N SER A 27 15.54 -57.11 15.92
CA SER A 27 14.18 -56.68 16.26
C SER A 27 14.12 -55.96 17.61
N HIS A 28 14.95 -56.39 18.57
CA HIS A 28 15.03 -55.78 19.88
C HIS A 28 15.67 -54.38 19.79
N GLY A 29 16.82 -54.27 19.12
CA GLY A 29 17.48 -52.98 18.91
C GLY A 29 16.65 -51.97 18.13
N LEU A 30 15.86 -52.44 17.14
CA LEU A 30 14.94 -51.57 16.40
C LEU A 30 13.79 -51.07 17.29
N GLY A 31 13.29 -51.93 18.19
CA GLY A 31 12.28 -51.55 19.19
C GLY A 31 12.79 -50.46 20.13
N ASP A 32 13.99 -50.64 20.68
CA ASP A 32 14.61 -49.68 21.60
C ASP A 32 14.86 -48.32 20.92
N ALA A 33 15.34 -48.35 19.67
CA ALA A 33 15.55 -47.14 18.88
C ALA A 33 14.23 -46.41 18.58
N ALA A 34 13.16 -47.15 18.25
CA ALA A 34 11.85 -46.57 18.01
C ALA A 34 11.27 -45.92 19.27
N GLU A 35 11.46 -46.54 20.44
CA GLU A 35 10.97 -46.00 21.71
C GLU A 35 11.74 -44.73 22.13
N LEU A 36 13.06 -44.71 21.93
CA LEU A 36 13.85 -43.49 22.13
C LEU A 36 13.41 -42.37 21.18
N GLY A 37 13.18 -42.70 19.91
CA GLY A 37 12.64 -41.77 18.91
C GLY A 37 11.29 -41.19 19.33
N ALA A 38 10.37 -42.03 19.79
CA ALA A 38 9.05 -41.60 20.25
C ALA A 38 9.16 -40.61 21.43
N ARG A 39 9.98 -40.91 22.45
CA ARG A 39 10.16 -40.03 23.62
C ARG A 39 10.82 -38.70 23.25
N THR A 40 11.77 -38.70 22.31
CA THR A 40 12.41 -37.45 21.86
C THR A 40 11.44 -36.56 21.08
N VAL A 41 10.61 -37.15 20.21
CA VAL A 41 9.54 -36.46 19.48
C VAL A 41 8.48 -35.92 20.43
N GLU A 42 8.01 -36.72 21.39
CA GLU A 42 7.06 -36.27 22.42
C GLU A 42 7.62 -35.10 23.24
N GLY A 43 8.88 -35.19 23.67
CA GLY A 43 9.54 -34.10 24.39
C GLY A 43 9.67 -32.82 23.54
N ALA A 44 9.95 -32.95 22.24
CA ALA A 44 10.00 -31.83 21.31
C ALA A 44 8.61 -31.19 21.11
N LEU A 45 7.55 -32.00 20.96
CA LEU A 45 6.17 -31.55 20.83
C LEU A 45 5.65 -30.87 22.10
N LEU A 46 5.91 -31.44 23.28
CA LEU A 46 5.54 -30.83 24.56
C LEU A 46 6.27 -29.51 24.79
N ARG A 47 7.56 -29.44 24.42
CA ARG A 47 8.30 -28.18 24.40
C ARG A 47 7.65 -27.21 23.42
N ALA A 48 7.44 -27.58 22.16
CA ALA A 48 6.81 -26.73 21.15
C ALA A 48 5.42 -26.23 21.55
N ALA A 49 4.60 -27.04 22.22
CA ALA A 49 3.29 -26.64 22.73
C ALA A 49 3.40 -25.64 23.89
N ARG A 50 4.46 -25.77 24.72
CA ARG A 50 4.74 -24.85 25.83
C ARG A 50 5.43 -23.56 25.34
N THR A 51 6.46 -23.67 24.50
CA THR A 51 7.24 -22.58 23.87
C THR A 51 6.46 -21.85 22.79
N GLY A 52 5.50 -22.50 22.13
CA GLY A 52 4.57 -21.86 21.20
C GLY A 52 3.75 -20.75 21.87
N LYS A 53 3.48 -20.86 23.18
CA LYS A 53 2.89 -19.79 23.98
C LYS A 53 3.86 -18.63 24.23
N PHE A 54 5.16 -18.90 24.32
CA PHE A 54 6.19 -17.87 24.43
C PHE A 54 6.31 -17.06 23.12
N GLY A 55 6.19 -17.72 21.96
CA GLY A 55 6.19 -17.04 20.66
C GLY A 55 5.04 -16.04 20.49
N PHE A 56 3.88 -16.28 21.10
CA PHE A 56 2.75 -15.33 21.06
C PHE A 56 3.00 -14.09 21.91
N GLU A 57 3.63 -14.23 23.08
CA GLU A 57 3.98 -13.07 23.92
C GLU A 57 5.10 -12.23 23.28
N GLU A 58 6.08 -12.88 22.63
CA GLU A 58 7.10 -12.20 21.83
C GLU A 58 6.48 -11.47 20.63
N LEU A 59 5.59 -12.13 19.87
CA LEU A 59 4.86 -11.51 18.76
C LEU A 59 4.05 -10.30 19.24
N LYS A 60 3.36 -10.41 20.37
CA LYS A 60 2.62 -9.32 20.99
C LYS A 60 3.54 -8.18 21.41
N ALA A 61 4.68 -8.47 22.04
CA ALA A 61 5.66 -7.47 22.42
C ALA A 61 6.23 -6.74 21.18
N THR A 62 6.55 -7.47 20.12
CA THR A 62 6.99 -6.90 18.83
C THR A 62 5.88 -6.06 18.19
N ALA A 63 4.65 -6.57 18.15
CA ALA A 63 3.51 -5.84 17.59
C ALA A 63 3.24 -4.54 18.34
N LEU A 64 3.26 -4.56 19.68
CA LEU A 64 3.12 -3.36 20.50
C LEU A 64 4.28 -2.38 20.28
N SER A 65 5.51 -2.88 20.12
CA SER A 65 6.67 -2.03 19.79
C SER A 65 6.50 -1.35 18.42
N VAL A 66 6.04 -2.08 17.41
CA VAL A 66 5.78 -1.53 16.07
C VAL A 66 4.66 -0.49 16.13
N LEU A 67 3.56 -0.76 16.86
CA LEU A 67 2.49 0.21 17.06
C LEU A 67 2.96 1.47 17.77
N ASP A 68 3.80 1.36 18.80
CA ASP A 68 4.42 2.51 19.48
C ASP A 68 5.35 3.31 18.55
N GLN A 69 6.13 2.64 17.70
CA GLN A 69 6.94 3.31 16.67
C GLN A 69 6.08 4.08 15.65
N ILE A 70 4.98 3.48 15.18
CA ILE A 70 4.03 4.12 14.28
C ILE A 70 3.35 5.30 14.97
N ALA A 71 2.89 5.13 16.22
CA ALA A 71 2.29 6.20 17.01
C ALA A 71 3.27 7.38 17.19
N ARG A 72 4.54 7.11 17.49
CA ARG A 72 5.59 8.15 17.59
C ARG A 72 5.92 8.78 16.24
N ALA A 73 5.85 8.05 15.14
CA ALA A 73 6.02 8.61 13.80
C ALA A 73 4.85 9.53 13.42
N ALA A 74 3.62 9.10 13.68
CA ALA A 74 2.41 9.89 13.49
C ALA A 74 2.39 11.13 14.38
N LEU A 75 2.80 11.02 15.65
CA LEU A 75 2.95 12.15 16.55
C LEU A 75 4.07 13.10 16.10
N ARG A 76 5.20 12.61 15.58
CA ARG A 76 6.24 13.51 15.03
C ARG A 76 5.79 14.23 13.77
N GLN A 77 5.03 13.57 12.89
CA GLN A 77 4.42 14.23 11.74
C GLN A 77 3.30 15.20 12.14
N GLY A 78 2.48 14.84 13.14
CA GLY A 78 1.43 15.70 13.69
C GLY A 78 1.95 16.89 14.49
N VAL A 79 2.99 16.70 15.30
CA VAL A 79 3.66 17.76 16.06
C VAL A 79 4.54 18.61 15.15
N GLY A 80 5.12 18.05 14.09
CA GLY A 80 5.76 18.81 13.01
C GLY A 80 4.78 19.74 12.28
N ALA A 81 3.51 19.35 12.15
CA ALA A 81 2.43 20.22 11.68
C ALA A 81 1.97 21.26 12.72
N ILE A 82 2.20 21.02 14.02
CA ILE A 82 1.85 21.94 15.11
C ILE A 82 2.94 22.98 15.37
N GLY A 83 4.22 22.60 15.29
CA GLY A 83 5.37 23.45 15.60
C GLY A 83 5.59 24.62 14.64
N ASN A 84 4.99 24.59 13.44
CA ASN A 84 5.12 25.66 12.44
C ASN A 84 3.81 26.43 12.17
N GLY A 85 2.79 26.31 13.06
CA GLY A 85 1.54 27.08 12.96
C GLY A 85 0.25 26.39 13.43
N GLY A 86 0.31 25.22 14.06
CA GLY A 86 -0.84 24.32 14.17
C GLY A 86 -1.75 24.45 15.39
N LEU A 87 -1.75 25.57 16.13
CA LEU A 87 -2.90 25.88 17.01
C LEU A 87 -3.93 26.77 16.30
N ALA A 88 -3.50 27.67 15.40
CA ALA A 88 -4.40 28.39 14.52
C ALA A 88 -4.97 27.48 13.40
N GLY A 89 -4.16 26.54 12.89
CA GLY A 89 -4.59 25.57 11.88
C GLY A 89 -5.55 24.49 12.40
N LEU A 90 -5.40 24.02 13.64
CA LEU A 90 -6.31 23.04 14.24
C LEU A 90 -7.65 23.66 14.67
N LEU A 91 -7.65 24.90 15.15
CA LEU A 91 -8.88 25.60 15.51
C LEU A 91 -9.67 26.04 14.26
N GLY A 92 -8.96 26.38 13.17
CA GLY A 92 -9.58 26.52 11.84
C GLY A 92 -10.19 25.21 11.33
N GLY A 93 -9.48 24.08 11.50
CA GLY A 93 -9.93 22.75 11.07
C GLY A 93 -11.10 22.16 11.86
N LEU A 94 -11.24 22.53 13.14
CA LEU A 94 -12.31 22.04 14.02
C LEU A 94 -13.60 22.88 13.92
N VAL A 95 -13.52 24.15 13.54
CA VAL A 95 -14.69 24.94 13.12
C VAL A 95 -15.11 24.58 11.68
N SER A 96 -14.17 24.08 10.87
CA SER A 96 -14.42 23.59 9.50
C SER A 96 -14.54 22.06 9.43
N GLY A 97 -15.35 21.41 10.28
CA GLY A 97 -15.57 19.94 10.32
C GLY A 97 -16.03 19.28 9.00
N LEU A 98 -16.01 20.00 7.91
CA LEU A 98 -16.21 19.56 6.54
C LEU A 98 -14.86 19.58 5.82
N PRO A 99 -14.44 18.45 5.22
CA PRO A 99 -13.22 18.43 4.44
C PRO A 99 -13.36 19.44 3.29
N GLY A 100 -12.50 20.47 3.31
CA GLY A 100 -12.50 21.51 2.29
C GLY A 100 -12.40 20.90 0.89
N ARG A 101 -13.33 21.31 0.02
CA ARG A 101 -13.38 21.00 -1.41
C ARG A 101 -13.15 22.27 -2.24
N ALA A 102 -12.55 23.30 -1.65
CA ALA A 102 -12.10 24.49 -2.34
C ALA A 102 -11.06 24.18 -3.44
N THR A 103 -10.35 23.06 -3.33
CA THR A 103 -9.37 22.56 -4.33
C THR A 103 -9.95 21.49 -5.26
N GLY A 104 -11.23 21.14 -5.12
CA GLY A 104 -11.90 20.09 -5.88
C GLY A 104 -11.67 18.69 -5.32
N GLY A 105 -12.21 17.68 -6.00
CA GLY A 105 -12.01 16.26 -5.66
C GLY A 105 -13.29 15.43 -5.56
N PRO A 106 -13.16 14.10 -5.43
CA PRO A 106 -14.30 13.19 -5.37
C PRO A 106 -15.18 13.46 -4.14
N VAL A 107 -16.48 13.33 -4.35
CA VAL A 107 -17.52 13.47 -3.33
C VAL A 107 -18.37 12.20 -3.26
N SER A 108 -18.79 11.87 -2.06
CA SER A 108 -19.64 10.72 -1.75
C SER A 108 -21.06 11.19 -1.40
N PRO A 109 -22.09 10.39 -1.69
CA PRO A 109 -23.47 10.70 -1.31
C PRO A 109 -23.61 10.95 0.20
N ASP A 110 -24.56 11.81 0.56
CA ASP A 110 -25.01 12.11 1.93
C ASP A 110 -23.92 12.63 2.87
N ARG A 111 -22.78 13.04 2.31
CA ARG A 111 -21.67 13.61 3.05
C ARG A 111 -21.57 15.10 2.78
N PRO A 112 -21.61 15.96 3.81
CA PRO A 112 -21.41 17.38 3.63
C PRO A 112 -19.94 17.69 3.33
N TYR A 113 -19.73 18.63 2.42
CA TYR A 113 -18.44 19.16 2.00
C TYR A 113 -18.49 20.68 2.02
N LEU A 114 -17.36 21.34 2.30
CA LEU A 114 -17.29 22.80 2.26
C LEU A 114 -16.66 23.22 0.94
N VAL A 115 -17.44 23.87 0.08
CA VAL A 115 -17.07 24.33 -1.26
C VAL A 115 -17.12 25.86 -1.26
N GLY A 116 -16.23 26.52 -2.01
CA GLY A 116 -16.32 27.97 -2.21
C GLY A 116 -14.98 28.68 -2.03
N GLU A 117 -14.59 29.40 -3.08
CA GLU A 117 -13.43 30.31 -3.10
C GLU A 117 -13.80 31.74 -2.66
N ARG A 118 -15.11 32.03 -2.54
CA ARG A 118 -15.67 33.33 -2.09
C ARG A 118 -16.32 33.28 -0.70
N GLY A 119 -16.16 32.18 0.02
CA GLY A 119 -16.75 31.94 1.33
C GLY A 119 -17.10 30.47 1.54
N PRO A 120 -17.29 30.02 2.80
CA PRO A 120 -17.63 28.65 3.12
C PRO A 120 -19.08 28.33 2.75
N GLU A 121 -19.34 27.74 1.59
CA GLU A 121 -20.64 27.15 1.24
C GLU A 121 -20.63 25.64 1.55
N VAL A 122 -21.77 25.08 1.96
CA VAL A 122 -21.88 23.63 2.25
C VAL A 122 -22.57 22.93 1.08
N PHE A 123 -21.89 21.93 0.52
CA PHE A 123 -22.37 21.07 -0.53
C PHE A 123 -22.62 19.64 -0.01
N VAL A 124 -23.83 19.14 -0.16
CA VAL A 124 -24.22 17.77 0.21
C VAL A 124 -24.70 17.04 -1.05
N PRO A 125 -23.90 16.13 -1.63
CA PRO A 125 -24.30 15.41 -2.83
C PRO A 125 -25.31 14.32 -2.50
N THR A 126 -26.33 14.14 -3.35
CA THR A 126 -27.25 12.99 -3.27
C THR A 126 -26.75 11.77 -4.03
N THR A 127 -25.72 11.94 -4.86
CA THR A 127 -25.09 10.91 -5.70
C THR A 127 -23.58 11.08 -5.72
N SER A 128 -22.85 10.01 -6.01
CA SER A 128 -21.40 10.04 -6.12
C SER A 128 -20.98 10.91 -7.29
N GLY A 129 -19.95 11.74 -7.10
CA GLY A 129 -19.51 12.66 -8.13
C GLY A 129 -18.13 13.25 -7.85
N ARG A 130 -17.79 14.32 -8.55
CA ARG A 130 -16.55 15.08 -8.36
C ARG A 130 -16.85 16.57 -8.36
N VAL A 131 -16.26 17.30 -7.42
CA VAL A 131 -16.23 18.76 -7.44
C VAL A 131 -15.05 19.17 -8.32
N GLU A 132 -15.33 19.88 -9.40
CA GLU A 132 -14.32 20.51 -10.25
C GLU A 132 -14.05 21.93 -9.73
N THR A 133 -12.78 22.31 -9.64
CA THR A 133 -12.42 23.72 -9.50
C THR A 133 -12.20 24.31 -10.88
N LEU A 134 -12.76 25.50 -11.10
CA LEU A 134 -12.49 26.24 -12.34
C LEU A 134 -11.00 26.60 -12.46
N ALA A 135 -10.25 26.59 -11.35
CA ALA A 135 -8.80 26.79 -11.29
C ALA A 135 -7.95 25.68 -11.96
N ALA A 136 -8.49 24.48 -12.20
CA ALA A 136 -7.82 23.51 -13.09
C ALA A 136 -7.81 23.99 -14.56
N VAL A 137 -8.59 25.03 -14.88
CA VAL A 137 -8.53 25.83 -16.12
C VAL A 137 -7.69 27.11 -15.90
N GLY A 138 -6.70 27.04 -15.00
CA GLY A 138 -5.72 28.09 -14.70
C GLY A 138 -4.40 27.93 -15.46
N GLY A 139 -4.29 26.96 -16.35
CA GLY A 139 -3.33 27.07 -17.46
C GLY A 139 -3.83 28.15 -18.39
N ALA A 140 -2.97 29.14 -18.71
CA ALA A 140 -3.27 30.24 -19.63
C ALA A 140 -4.21 29.76 -20.74
N ARG A 141 -5.46 30.24 -20.75
CA ARG A 141 -6.42 29.89 -21.79
C ARG A 141 -5.79 30.37 -23.10
N ASP A 142 -5.30 29.46 -23.92
CA ASP A 142 -4.83 29.78 -25.28
C ASP A 142 -6.08 30.11 -26.11
N VAL A 143 -6.57 31.34 -25.95
CA VAL A 143 -7.72 31.85 -26.68
C VAL A 143 -7.23 32.27 -28.06
N ARG A 144 -7.21 31.31 -28.98
CA ARG A 144 -6.91 31.59 -30.39
C ARG A 144 -8.12 32.22 -31.08
N VAL A 145 -8.13 33.55 -31.17
CA VAL A 145 -9.16 34.30 -31.92
C VAL A 145 -8.73 34.44 -33.39
N ALA A 146 -9.43 33.78 -34.30
CA ALA A 146 -9.26 33.96 -35.74
C ALA A 146 -10.27 35.00 -36.25
N ILE A 147 -9.80 36.18 -36.66
CA ILE A 147 -10.64 37.26 -37.20
C ILE A 147 -10.45 37.30 -38.71
N THR A 148 -11.46 36.84 -39.46
CA THR A 148 -11.46 36.93 -40.92
C THR A 148 -12.02 38.27 -41.35
N ILE A 149 -11.18 39.11 -41.94
CA ILE A 149 -11.57 40.44 -42.44
C ILE A 149 -11.74 40.35 -43.95
N ASN A 150 -12.98 40.39 -44.43
CA ASN A 150 -13.28 40.48 -45.86
C ASN A 150 -13.12 41.93 -46.31
N ALA A 151 -11.91 42.31 -46.71
CA ALA A 151 -11.64 43.62 -47.34
C ALA A 151 -11.75 43.49 -48.87
N GLY A 152 -12.49 44.41 -49.50
CA GLY A 152 -12.55 44.51 -50.97
C GLY A 152 -11.17 44.75 -51.57
N THR A 153 -10.93 44.20 -52.76
CA THR A 153 -9.64 44.24 -53.47
C THR A 153 -9.24 45.69 -53.79
N GLY A 154 -8.24 46.21 -53.05
CA GLY A 154 -7.62 47.51 -53.34
C GLY A 154 -7.18 48.32 -52.11
N GLU A 155 -7.82 48.14 -50.95
CA GLU A 155 -7.50 48.89 -49.70
C GLU A 155 -7.06 48.00 -48.53
N ALA A 156 -6.77 46.72 -48.81
CA ALA A 156 -6.55 45.71 -47.79
C ALA A 156 -5.42 46.09 -46.81
N ALA A 157 -4.30 46.64 -47.27
CA ALA A 157 -3.16 46.94 -46.40
C ALA A 157 -3.47 48.04 -45.36
N GLY A 158 -4.10 49.15 -45.76
CA GLY A 158 -4.41 50.27 -44.87
C GLY A 158 -5.60 50.01 -43.94
N VAL A 159 -6.58 49.22 -44.38
CA VAL A 159 -7.71 48.81 -43.55
C VAL A 159 -7.26 47.82 -42.48
N LEU A 160 -6.44 46.82 -42.83
CA LEU A 160 -5.88 45.87 -41.86
C LEU A 160 -5.04 46.58 -40.78
N GLN A 161 -4.27 47.60 -41.15
CA GLN A 161 -3.43 48.34 -40.19
C GLN A 161 -4.22 49.24 -39.24
N ARG A 162 -5.38 49.75 -39.67
CA ARG A 162 -6.31 50.50 -38.80
C ARG A 162 -7.11 49.57 -37.89
N SER A 163 -7.63 48.48 -38.46
CA SER A 163 -8.39 47.47 -37.72
C SER A 163 -7.54 46.75 -36.67
N SER A 164 -6.27 46.43 -36.98
CA SER A 164 -5.37 45.78 -36.01
C SER A 164 -5.13 46.63 -34.77
N ARG A 165 -4.98 47.95 -34.93
CA ARG A 165 -4.84 48.90 -33.81
C ARG A 165 -6.12 49.04 -32.99
N GLN A 166 -7.28 49.04 -33.64
CA GLN A 166 -8.58 49.09 -32.96
C GLN A 166 -8.84 47.81 -32.16
N VAL A 167 -8.59 46.64 -32.75
CA VAL A 167 -8.72 45.34 -32.09
C VAL A 167 -7.74 45.24 -30.92
N ALA A 168 -6.47 45.63 -31.11
CA ALA A 168 -5.48 45.61 -30.03
C ALA A 168 -5.86 46.49 -28.84
N ARG A 169 -6.45 47.68 -29.07
CA ARG A 169 -6.93 48.54 -27.99
C ARG A 169 -8.15 47.95 -27.29
N ALA A 170 -9.11 47.40 -28.03
CA ALA A 170 -10.32 46.79 -27.46
C ALA A 170 -9.97 45.55 -26.61
N VAL A 171 -9.07 44.70 -27.09
CA VAL A 171 -8.59 43.52 -26.35
C VAL A 171 -7.82 43.95 -25.10
N ARG A 172 -6.95 44.96 -25.19
CA ARG A 172 -6.21 45.46 -24.03
C ARG A 172 -7.12 46.08 -22.97
N ALA A 173 -8.18 46.77 -23.38
CA ALA A 173 -9.16 47.33 -22.46
C ALA A 173 -9.93 46.22 -21.74
N ALA A 174 -10.41 45.21 -22.47
CA ALA A 174 -11.12 44.07 -21.89
C ALA A 174 -10.25 43.25 -20.92
N LEU A 175 -8.96 43.10 -21.20
CA LEU A 175 -8.02 42.42 -20.30
C LEU A 175 -7.61 43.23 -19.06
N ALA A 176 -7.93 44.52 -19.01
CA ALA A 176 -7.63 45.39 -17.87
C ALA A 176 -8.85 45.63 -16.97
N GLU A 177 -10.03 45.14 -17.37
CA GLU A 177 -11.31 45.31 -16.67
C GLU A 177 -11.72 44.05 -15.86
N ASP A 178 -10.91 42.99 -15.92
CA ASP A 178 -10.93 41.80 -15.05
C ASP A 178 -9.82 41.86 -13.99
#